data_AF-A0A535DVJ9-F1
#
_entry.id   AF-A0A535DVJ9-F1
#
_cell.length_a   1.000
_cell.length_b   1.000
_cell.length_c   1.000
_cell.angle_alpha   90.00
_cell.angle_beta   90.00
_cell.angle_gamma   90.00
#
_symmetry.space_group_name_H-M   'P 1'
#
loop_
_entity.id
_entity.type
_entity.pdbx_description
1 polymer ?
#
loop_
_entity_poly.entity_id
_entity_poly.type
_entity_poly.pdbx_seq_one_letter_code
_entity_poly.pdbx_strand_id
1 'polypeptide(L)'
;HASSFDSTLFPGRHVPDVCGLVGQDVGGRAPLLMLPVAPGSDLDRELAAPGAGGAPADGTAPDDGWALLSGTSSAAPQVAGAAALALQLRPELSPAEVRALLAAHVRDVSTGASATGDLAGPGPDAATGAGLIDVAGLVRSLPGPKD
;
A
#
# COMPACT_ATOMS: atom_id res chain seq x y z
N HIS A 1 -10.63 4.11 4.01
CA HIS A 1 -11.21 2.88 3.45
C HIS A 1 -10.26 1.74 3.83
N ALA A 2 -10.78 0.63 4.37
CA ALA A 2 -10.03 -0.58 4.78
C ALA A 2 -9.03 -0.48 5.95
N SER A 3 -9.18 0.50 6.86
CA SER A 3 -8.45 0.52 8.14
C SER A 3 -9.41 0.61 9.32
N SER A 4 -8.90 0.37 10.53
CA SER A 4 -9.65 0.32 11.79
C SER A 4 -10.78 -0.71 11.83
N PHE A 5 -10.57 -1.87 11.23
CA PHE A 5 -11.59 -2.91 11.17
C PHE A 5 -11.28 -4.06 12.12
N ASP A 6 -12.22 -4.32 13.03
CA ASP A 6 -12.24 -5.55 13.83
C ASP A 6 -12.95 -6.66 13.07
N SER A 7 -12.23 -7.76 12.85
CA SER A 7 -12.75 -8.88 12.09
C SER A 7 -13.89 -9.57 12.83
N THR A 8 -15.02 -9.70 12.14
CA THR A 8 -16.15 -10.53 12.59
C THR A 8 -15.92 -12.02 12.34
N LEU A 9 -14.93 -12.38 11.52
CA LEU A 9 -14.60 -13.77 11.15
C LEU A 9 -13.43 -14.33 11.97
N PHE A 10 -12.49 -13.47 12.38
CA PHE A 10 -11.32 -13.86 13.16
C PHE A 10 -11.34 -13.09 14.50
N PRO A 11 -11.85 -13.70 15.59
CA PRO A 11 -11.98 -13.02 16.88
C PRO A 11 -10.65 -12.42 17.36
N GLY A 12 -10.68 -11.14 17.75
CA GLY A 12 -9.50 -10.41 18.22
C GLY A 12 -8.57 -9.90 17.10
N ARG A 13 -8.93 -10.08 15.83
CA ARG A 13 -8.14 -9.58 14.70
C ARG A 13 -8.54 -8.15 14.32
N HIS A 14 -7.68 -7.20 14.65
CA HIS A 14 -7.76 -5.83 14.17
C HIS A 14 -6.92 -5.62 12.91
N VAL A 15 -7.37 -4.85 11.92
CA VAL A 15 -6.58 -4.46 10.74
C VAL A 15 -6.55 -2.94 10.55
N PRO A 16 -5.43 -2.38 10.04
CA PRO A 16 -4.26 -3.08 9.51
C PRO A 16 -3.18 -3.36 10.57
N ASP A 17 -2.24 -4.25 10.25
CA ASP A 17 -0.98 -4.34 11.01
C ASP A 17 0.01 -3.25 10.60
N VAL A 18 0.04 -2.96 9.30
CA VAL A 18 0.88 -1.95 8.64
C VAL A 18 0.10 -1.42 7.45
N CYS A 19 0.34 -0.17 7.08
CA CYS A 19 -0.27 0.46 5.92
C CYS A 19 0.68 0.51 4.72
N GLY A 20 0.14 0.30 3.53
CA GLY A 20 0.76 0.73 2.27
C GLY A 20 0.30 2.14 1.91
N LEU A 21 0.92 2.72 0.89
CA LEU A 21 0.54 4.04 0.41
C LEU A 21 -0.80 3.94 -0.34
N VAL A 22 -1.74 4.79 0.05
CA VAL A 22 -3.06 4.95 -0.56
C VAL A 22 -3.40 6.44 -0.63
N GLY A 23 -4.15 6.87 -1.63
CA GLY A 23 -4.57 8.26 -1.73
C GLY A 23 -5.51 8.48 -2.88
N GLN A 24 -6.41 9.44 -2.71
CA GLN A 24 -7.26 9.97 -3.79
C GLN A 24 -6.89 11.41 -4.16
N ASP A 25 -6.13 12.11 -3.31
CA ASP A 25 -5.83 13.52 -3.50
C ASP A 25 -4.39 13.86 -3.06
N VAL A 26 -3.48 13.94 -4.03
CA VAL A 26 -2.29 14.79 -3.93
C VAL A 26 -2.30 15.74 -5.12
N GLY A 27 -3.30 16.62 -5.22
CA GLY A 27 -3.33 17.73 -6.21
C GLY A 27 -3.40 17.30 -7.69
N GLY A 28 -3.51 16.00 -7.91
CA GLY A 28 -3.58 15.26 -9.15
C GLY A 28 -3.77 13.79 -8.74
N ARG A 29 -4.30 12.94 -9.63
CA ARG A 29 -4.48 11.50 -9.34
C ARG A 29 -3.23 11.03 -8.61
N ALA A 30 -3.35 10.55 -7.37
CA ALA A 30 -2.25 9.99 -6.60
C ALA A 30 -2.06 8.56 -7.10
N PRO A 31 -1.28 8.33 -8.16
CA PRO A 31 -1.54 7.21 -9.04
C PRO A 31 -0.41 6.22 -8.74
N LEU A 32 -0.72 5.28 -7.84
CA LEU A 32 0.29 4.67 -6.96
C LEU A 32 0.95 3.44 -7.55
N LEU A 33 0.26 2.76 -8.47
CA LEU A 33 0.73 1.54 -9.11
C LEU A 33 0.24 1.50 -10.56
N MET A 34 1.19 1.34 -11.48
CA MET A 34 0.90 1.11 -12.89
C MET A 34 0.54 -0.36 -13.06
N LEU A 35 -0.63 -0.62 -13.62
CA LEU A 35 -1.17 -1.97 -13.76
C LEU A 35 -1.56 -2.22 -15.22
N PRO A 36 -1.40 -3.46 -15.71
CA PRO A 36 -1.82 -3.81 -17.05
C PRO A 36 -3.36 -3.80 -17.14
N VAL A 37 -3.86 -3.21 -18.22
CA VAL A 37 -5.27 -3.24 -18.64
C VAL A 37 -5.37 -3.73 -20.08
N ALA A 38 -6.56 -4.02 -20.56
CA ALA A 38 -6.73 -4.37 -21.97
C ALA A 38 -6.45 -3.13 -22.84
N PRO A 39 -5.57 -3.22 -23.86
CA PRO A 39 -5.30 -2.12 -24.78
C PRO A 39 -6.58 -1.57 -25.41
N GLY A 40 -6.78 -0.26 -25.31
CA GLY A 40 -7.97 0.42 -25.81
C GLY A 40 -9.25 0.04 -25.07
N SER A 41 -9.16 -0.40 -23.82
CA SER A 41 -10.33 -0.51 -22.94
C SER A 41 -10.78 0.86 -22.44
N ASP A 42 -11.97 0.93 -21.84
CA ASP A 42 -12.48 2.19 -21.28
C ASP A 42 -11.54 2.73 -20.20
N LEU A 43 -10.97 1.86 -19.35
CA LEU A 43 -9.97 2.25 -18.34
C LEU A 43 -8.71 2.86 -18.96
N ASP A 44 -8.17 2.25 -20.02
CA ASP A 44 -6.99 2.71 -20.75
C ASP A 44 -7.23 4.13 -21.32
N ARG A 45 -8.39 4.34 -21.95
CA ARG A 45 -8.75 5.63 -22.55
C ARG A 45 -9.07 6.72 -21.52
N GLU A 46 -9.83 6.39 -20.48
CA GLU A 46 -10.30 7.36 -19.48
C GLU A 46 -9.16 7.86 -18.58
N LEU A 47 -8.16 7.01 -18.32
CA LEU A 47 -7.03 7.37 -17.48
C LEU A 47 -5.91 8.07 -18.26
N ALA A 48 -5.72 7.74 -19.54
CA ALA A 48 -4.82 8.47 -20.44
C ALA A 48 -5.27 9.93 -20.71
N ALA A 49 -6.51 10.28 -20.40
CA ALA A 49 -7.05 11.63 -20.51
C ALA A 49 -7.17 12.34 -19.14
N PRO A 50 -7.12 13.69 -19.10
CA PRO A 50 -7.47 14.45 -17.91
C PRO A 50 -8.91 14.14 -17.45
N GLY A 51 -9.07 13.88 -16.16
CA GLY A 51 -10.36 13.58 -15.56
C GLY A 51 -11.24 14.83 -15.39
N ALA A 52 -12.55 14.61 -15.25
CA ALA A 52 -13.47 15.65 -14.84
C ALA A 52 -13.02 16.27 -13.50
N GLY A 53 -13.02 17.60 -13.40
CA GLY A 53 -12.54 18.32 -12.21
C GLY A 53 -11.05 18.65 -12.20
N GLY A 54 -10.33 18.46 -13.33
CA GLY A 54 -8.93 18.91 -13.49
C GLY A 54 -7.89 17.91 -13.01
N ALA A 55 -8.27 16.66 -12.75
CA ALA A 55 -7.34 15.59 -12.46
C ALA A 55 -6.42 15.36 -13.68
N PRO A 56 -5.09 15.29 -13.53
CA PRO A 56 -4.18 15.04 -14.63
C PRO A 56 -4.41 13.65 -15.23
N ALA A 57 -4.07 13.53 -16.51
CA ALA A 57 -3.89 12.23 -17.16
C ALA A 57 -2.82 11.42 -16.41
N ASP A 58 -2.89 10.10 -16.55
CA ASP A 58 -2.00 9.19 -15.85
C ASP A 58 -0.61 9.02 -16.50
N GLY A 59 -0.39 9.65 -17.65
CA GLY A 59 0.87 9.61 -18.39
C GLY A 59 1.06 8.39 -19.29
N THR A 60 0.02 7.58 -19.49
CA THR A 60 -0.02 6.45 -20.44
C THR A 60 -0.68 6.85 -21.75
N ALA A 61 -0.52 6.03 -22.79
CA ALA A 61 -1.24 6.19 -24.05
C ALA A 61 -2.58 5.43 -24.00
N PRO A 62 -3.66 5.92 -24.65
CA PRO A 62 -5.02 5.37 -24.54
C PRO A 62 -5.22 3.97 -25.18
N ASP A 63 -4.13 3.34 -25.61
CA ASP A 63 -4.07 2.05 -26.29
C ASP A 63 -2.78 1.25 -25.98
N ASP A 64 -1.99 1.64 -24.97
CA ASP A 64 -0.76 0.92 -24.60
C ASP A 64 -1.00 -0.25 -23.63
N GLY A 65 -2.20 -0.37 -23.08
CA GLY A 65 -2.57 -1.42 -22.14
C GLY A 65 -2.02 -1.19 -20.74
N TRP A 66 -1.71 0.04 -20.36
CA TRP A 66 -1.29 0.41 -19.02
C TRP A 66 -2.19 1.48 -18.44
N ALA A 67 -2.48 1.36 -17.15
CA ALA A 67 -3.24 2.36 -16.43
C ALA A 67 -2.64 2.60 -15.05
N LEU A 68 -2.56 3.87 -14.66
CA LEU A 68 -2.09 4.22 -13.31
C LEU A 68 -3.27 4.28 -12.33
N LEU A 69 -3.34 3.29 -11.46
CA LEU A 69 -4.48 3.07 -10.57
C LEU A 69 -4.18 3.44 -9.12
N SER A 70 -5.20 3.88 -8.40
CA SER A 70 -5.15 4.19 -6.97
C SER A 70 -6.24 3.43 -6.20
N GLY A 71 -5.99 3.19 -4.91
CA GLY A 71 -6.92 2.52 -4.00
C GLY A 71 -6.21 1.66 -2.96
N THR A 72 -6.97 1.16 -1.99
CA THR A 72 -6.45 0.23 -0.96
C THR A 72 -6.03 -1.11 -1.56
N SER A 73 -6.65 -1.51 -2.67
CA SER A 73 -6.19 -2.65 -3.47
C SER A 73 -4.76 -2.49 -3.99
N SER A 74 -4.25 -1.26 -4.12
CA SER A 74 -2.87 -0.95 -4.51
C SER A 74 -1.90 -0.98 -3.32
N ALA A 75 -2.38 -0.74 -2.09
CA ALA A 75 -1.53 -0.91 -0.89
C ALA A 75 -1.21 -2.39 -0.61
N ALA A 76 -2.16 -3.30 -0.83
CA ALA A 76 -1.96 -4.73 -0.61
C ALA A 76 -0.74 -5.31 -1.37
N PRO A 77 -0.58 -5.12 -2.69
CA PRO A 77 0.60 -5.60 -3.42
C PRO A 77 1.90 -4.90 -3.01
N GLN A 78 1.87 -3.66 -2.50
CA GLN A 78 3.07 -3.02 -1.96
C GLN A 78 3.56 -3.74 -0.70
N VAL A 79 2.66 -4.03 0.24
CA VAL A 79 2.98 -4.79 1.45
C VAL A 79 3.40 -6.23 1.10
N ALA A 80 2.73 -6.87 0.13
CA ALA A 80 3.11 -8.19 -0.35
C ALA A 80 4.51 -8.21 -1.01
N GLY A 81 4.87 -7.18 -1.79
CA GLY A 81 6.21 -7.02 -2.35
C GLY A 81 7.28 -6.85 -1.27
N ALA A 82 6.99 -6.10 -0.21
CA ALA A 82 7.89 -5.97 0.94
C ALA A 82 8.10 -7.32 1.66
N ALA A 83 7.03 -8.09 1.85
CA ALA A 83 7.11 -9.45 2.40
C ALA A 83 7.94 -10.38 1.50
N ALA A 84 7.75 -10.30 0.18
CA ALA A 84 8.51 -11.09 -0.79
C ALA A 84 10.01 -10.76 -0.76
N LEU A 85 10.39 -9.48 -0.64
CA LEU A 85 11.79 -9.07 -0.46
C LEU A 85 12.38 -9.61 0.83
N ALA A 86 11.64 -9.57 1.94
CA ALA A 86 12.09 -10.14 3.20
C ALA A 86 12.35 -11.65 3.07
N LEU A 87 11.44 -12.39 2.42
CA LEU A 87 11.58 -13.82 2.18
C LEU A 87 12.67 -14.16 1.16
N GLN A 88 12.95 -13.28 0.18
CA GLN A 88 14.07 -13.46 -0.74
C GLN A 88 15.41 -13.39 -0.01
N LEU A 89 15.55 -12.47 0.94
CA LEU A 89 16.76 -12.31 1.74
C LEU A 89 16.88 -13.36 2.85
N ARG A 90 15.75 -13.80 3.42
CA ARG A 90 15.66 -14.77 4.51
C ARG A 90 14.51 -15.76 4.28
N PRO A 91 14.72 -16.80 3.47
CA PRO A 91 13.67 -17.76 3.09
C PRO A 91 13.10 -18.56 4.25
N GLU A 92 13.80 -18.61 5.39
CA GLU A 92 13.40 -19.34 6.58
C GLU A 92 12.38 -18.61 7.46
N LEU A 93 12.09 -17.33 7.18
CA LEU A 93 11.15 -16.54 7.99
C LEU A 93 9.74 -17.14 7.91
N SER A 94 9.14 -17.38 9.07
CA SER A 94 7.73 -17.73 9.19
C SER A 94 6.83 -16.51 8.89
N PRO A 95 5.54 -16.73 8.57
CA PRO A 95 4.59 -15.62 8.37
C PRO A 95 4.50 -14.65 9.56
N ALA A 96 4.63 -15.16 10.79
CA ALA A 96 4.62 -14.34 11.99
C ALA A 96 5.88 -13.46 12.11
N GLU A 97 7.05 -13.99 11.75
CA GLU A 97 8.30 -13.23 11.72
C GLU A 97 8.29 -12.19 10.62
N VAL A 98 7.77 -12.51 9.42
CA VAL A 98 7.59 -11.52 8.34
C VAL A 98 6.68 -10.37 8.80
N ARG A 99 5.53 -10.69 9.42
CA ARG A 99 4.62 -9.67 9.96
C ARG A 99 5.30 -8.78 11.00
N ALA A 100 6.01 -9.37 11.96
CA ALA A 100 6.73 -8.62 13.00
C ALA A 100 7.82 -7.73 12.41
N LEU A 101 8.55 -8.25 11.42
CA LEU A 101 9.62 -7.52 10.74
C LEU A 101 9.07 -6.33 9.95
N LEU A 102 7.96 -6.50 9.23
CA LEU A 102 7.29 -5.40 8.54
C LEU A 102 6.82 -4.33 9.53
N ALA A 103 6.19 -4.71 10.64
CA ALA A 103 5.73 -3.78 11.66
C ALA A 103 6.87 -3.02 12.37
N ALA A 104 8.07 -3.61 12.43
CA ALA A 104 9.25 -2.95 12.98
C ALA A 104 9.91 -1.96 12.00
N HIS A 105 9.59 -2.02 10.71
CA HIS A 105 10.16 -1.19 9.65
C HIS A 105 9.07 -0.36 8.99
N VAL A 106 8.58 0.61 9.74
CA VAL A 106 7.52 1.53 9.35
C VAL A 106 7.92 2.97 9.65
N ARG A 107 7.28 3.88 8.93
CA ARG A 107 7.23 5.31 9.27
C ARG A 107 5.94 5.54 10.03
N ASP A 108 6.08 6.04 11.25
CA ASP A 108 4.95 6.40 12.09
C ASP A 108 4.07 7.45 11.40
N VAL A 109 2.76 7.22 11.43
CA VAL A 109 1.76 8.13 10.86
C VAL A 109 1.06 8.80 12.03
N SER A 110 1.62 9.91 12.50
CA SER A 110 1.22 10.50 13.77
C SER A 110 0.04 11.48 13.70
N THR A 111 -0.53 11.69 12.51
CA THR A 111 -1.66 12.63 12.30
C THR A 111 -2.60 12.14 11.19
N GLY A 112 -3.87 12.51 11.29
CA GLY A 112 -4.92 12.14 10.33
C GLY A 112 -6.01 11.28 10.97
N ALA A 113 -6.93 10.78 10.15
CA ALA A 113 -8.00 9.90 10.58
C ALA A 113 -8.31 8.84 9.51
N SER A 114 -8.68 7.66 9.97
CA SER A 114 -9.26 6.61 9.13
C SER A 114 -10.65 7.01 8.61
N ALA A 115 -11.17 6.29 7.62
CA ALA A 115 -12.52 6.54 7.10
C ALA A 115 -13.64 6.17 8.09
N THR A 116 -13.33 5.42 9.15
CA THR A 116 -14.25 5.07 10.24
C THR A 116 -14.19 6.07 11.41
N GLY A 117 -13.26 7.02 11.38
CA GLY A 117 -13.15 8.10 12.37
C GLY A 117 -12.08 7.90 13.44
N ASP A 118 -11.38 6.75 13.46
CA ASP A 118 -10.25 6.56 14.37
C ASP A 118 -9.09 7.48 13.98
N LEU A 119 -8.52 8.15 14.98
CA LEU A 119 -7.43 9.09 14.81
C LEU A 119 -6.10 8.35 14.74
N ALA A 120 -5.23 8.82 13.85
CA ALA A 120 -3.84 8.43 13.86
C ALA A 120 -3.08 9.25 14.92
N GLY A 121 -2.12 8.63 15.60
CA GLY A 121 -1.38 9.25 16.69
C GLY A 121 0.05 8.72 16.78
N PRO A 122 0.89 9.27 17.68
CA PRO A 122 2.25 8.76 17.83
C PRO A 122 2.27 7.28 18.23
N GLY A 123 2.95 6.46 17.43
CA GLY A 123 3.07 5.02 17.64
C GLY A 123 1.85 4.23 17.15
N PRO A 124 1.77 2.92 17.49
CA PRO A 124 0.74 2.07 16.91
C PRO A 124 -0.69 2.48 17.27
N ASP A 125 -1.56 2.53 16.26
CA ASP A 125 -2.96 2.93 16.39
C ASP A 125 -3.91 2.12 15.48
N ALA A 126 -5.21 2.30 15.65
CA ALA A 126 -6.23 1.60 14.88
C ALA A 126 -6.30 2.06 13.41
N ALA A 127 -5.97 3.33 13.16
CA ALA A 127 -6.09 3.92 11.84
C ALA A 127 -4.99 3.44 10.88
N THR A 128 -3.80 3.15 11.41
CA THR A 128 -2.59 2.93 10.62
C THR A 128 -1.79 1.68 11.02
N GLY A 129 -2.24 0.96 12.06
CA GLY A 129 -1.49 -0.16 12.61
C GLY A 129 -0.19 0.35 13.23
N ALA A 130 0.93 -0.31 12.92
CA ALA A 130 2.25 0.17 13.31
C ALA A 130 2.72 1.40 12.50
N GLY A 131 2.15 1.64 11.31
CA GLY A 131 2.49 2.76 10.44
C GLY A 131 2.66 2.38 8.96
N LEU A 132 3.17 3.33 8.17
CA LEU A 132 3.43 3.17 6.73
C LEU A 132 4.70 2.33 6.50
N ILE A 133 4.64 1.28 5.68
CA ILE A 133 5.80 0.42 5.40
C ILE A 133 7.04 1.21 4.92
N ASP A 134 8.21 0.89 5.49
CA ASP A 134 9.53 1.35 5.05
C ASP A 134 10.34 0.18 4.46
N VAL A 135 10.12 -0.08 3.17
CA VAL A 135 10.81 -1.15 2.44
C VAL A 135 12.32 -0.94 2.41
N ALA A 136 12.78 0.31 2.34
CA ALA A 136 14.21 0.59 2.28
C ALA A 136 14.88 0.32 3.64
N GLY A 137 14.21 0.71 4.74
CA GLY A 137 14.62 0.37 6.10
C GLY A 137 14.65 -1.14 6.33
N LEU A 138 13.61 -1.84 5.90
CA LEU A 138 13.49 -3.30 5.95
C LEU A 138 14.66 -4.00 5.24
N VAL A 139 14.93 -3.64 3.97
CA VAL A 139 15.99 -4.30 3.19
C VAL A 139 17.37 -4.04 3.78
N ARG A 140 17.61 -2.85 4.35
CA ARG A 140 18.89 -2.53 5.00
C ARG A 140 19.12 -3.29 6.31
N SER A 141 18.06 -3.68 7.01
CA SER A 141 18.20 -4.39 8.30
C SER A 141 18.40 -5.89 8.14
N LEU A 142 18.04 -6.44 6.97
CA LEU A 142 18.26 -7.83 6.63
C LEU A 142 19.67 -7.99 6.01
N PRO A 143 20.56 -8.81 6.59
CA PRO A 143 21.82 -9.13 5.94
C PRO A 143 21.53 -9.79 4.58
N GLY A 144 22.39 -9.53 3.59
CA GLY A 144 22.29 -10.14 2.26
C GLY A 144 22.29 -11.68 2.33
N PRO A 145 21.94 -12.35 1.21
CA PRO A 145 21.87 -13.81 1.18
C PRO A 145 23.16 -14.42 1.73
N LYS A 146 23.02 -15.42 2.61
CA LYS A 146 24.15 -16.27 2.98
C LYS A 146 24.41 -17.20 1.80
N ASP A 147 25.55 -17.00 1.13
CA ASP A 147 26.09 -17.94 0.13
C ASP A 147 26.42 -19.31 0.76
#